data_AF-A0A2W7N612-F1
#
_entry.id   AF-A0A2W7N612-F1
#
_cell.length_a   1.000
_cell.length_b   1.000
_cell.length_c   1.000
_cell.angle_alpha   90.00
_cell.angle_beta   90.00
_cell.angle_gamma   90.00
#
_symmetry.space_group_name_H-M   'P 1'
#
loop_
_entity.id
_entity.type
_entity.pdbx_description
1 polymer ?
#
loop_
_entity_poly.entity_id
_entity_poly.type
_entity_poly.pdbx_seq_one_letter_code
_entity_poly.pdbx_strand_id
1 'polypeptide(L)'
;MKLVLCLHCQDLFNLALEEKSCRCGLTKGKYINQLHAIYSGEHAMPLGFANSSLIKAIQNQPKEGLGETFTAFIIPRECATFVKED
;
A
#
# COMPACT_ATOMS: atom_id res chain seq x y z
N MET A 1 -1.28 4.74 5.40
CA MET A 1 -0.22 3.73 5.19
C MET A 1 0.01 3.55 3.69
N LYS A 2 1.25 3.35 3.21
CA LYS A 2 1.56 3.10 1.78
C LYS A 2 1.65 1.61 1.46
N LEU A 3 1.09 1.22 0.31
CA LEU A 3 1.08 -0.14 -0.21
C LEU A 3 1.40 -0.14 -1.71
N VAL A 4 1.74 -1.30 -2.25
CA VAL A 4 1.87 -1.54 -3.69
C VAL A 4 1.03 -2.75 -4.07
N LEU A 5 0.21 -2.58 -5.11
CA LEU A 5 -0.50 -3.67 -5.79
C LEU A 5 0.28 -4.02 -7.06
N CYS A 6 0.62 -5.30 -7.23
CA CYS A 6 1.11 -5.82 -8.50
C CYS A 6 -0.08 -6.13 -9.41
N LEU A 7 -0.23 -5.40 -10.51
CA LEU A 7 -1.32 -5.60 -11.48
C LEU A 7 -1.19 -6.92 -12.25
N HIS A 8 -0.02 -7.56 -12.24
CA HIS A 8 0.20 -8.86 -12.88
C HIS A 8 -0.31 -10.03 -12.03
N CYS A 9 0.12 -10.15 -10.77
CA CYS A 9 -0.28 -11.28 -9.90
C CYS A 9 -1.32 -10.91 -8.82
N GLN A 10 -1.84 -9.69 -8.87
CA GLN A 10 -2.84 -9.11 -7.96
C GLN A 10 -2.44 -9.14 -6.47
N ASP A 11 -1.13 -9.23 -6.21
CA ASP A 11 -0.61 -9.24 -4.86
C ASP A 11 -0.51 -7.80 -4.31
N LEU A 12 -1.14 -7.57 -3.17
CA LEU A 12 -1.14 -6.29 -2.45
C LEU A 12 -0.30 -6.44 -1.18
N PHE A 13 0.76 -5.65 -1.07
CA PHE A 13 1.64 -5.71 0.09
C PHE A 13 1.95 -4.33 0.66
N ASN A 14 2.15 -4.29 1.97
CA ASN A 14 2.63 -3.10 2.67
C ASN A 14 4.13 -2.94 2.51
N LEU A 15 4.62 -1.73 2.72
CA LEU A 15 6.06 -1.45 2.72
C LEU A 15 6.69 -1.63 4.11
N ALA A 16 7.96 -2.00 4.12
CA ALA A 16 8.85 -2.02 5.28
C ALA A 16 10.16 -1.29 4.93
N LEU A 17 11.07 -1.12 5.89
CA LEU A 17 12.43 -0.63 5.59
C LEU A 17 13.21 -1.65 4.75
N GLU A 18 12.95 -2.94 4.97
CA GLU A 18 13.42 -4.01 4.09
C GLU A 18 12.59 -4.05 2.79
N GLU A 19 13.26 -4.33 1.67
CA GLU A 19 12.62 -4.47 0.37
C GLU A 19 11.66 -5.65 0.34
N LYS A 20 10.41 -5.37 0.02
CA LYS A 20 9.40 -6.38 -0.23
C LYS A 20 9.13 -6.48 -1.73
N SER A 21 8.81 -7.69 -2.15
CA SER A 21 8.41 -7.99 -3.52
C SER A 21 7.05 -8.67 -3.51
N CYS A 22 6.27 -8.47 -4.57
CA CYS A 22 5.06 -9.25 -4.80
C CYS A 22 5.40 -10.74 -5.01
N ARG A 23 4.39 -11.62 -4.92
CA ARG A 23 4.52 -13.07 -5.14
C ARG A 23 5.21 -13.47 -6.45
N CYS A 24 5.03 -12.71 -7.54
CA CYS A 24 5.68 -13.00 -8.82
C CYS A 24 7.03 -12.28 -9.03
N GLY A 25 7.51 -11.51 -8.06
CA GLY A 25 8.80 -10.80 -8.11
C GLY A 25 8.88 -9.59 -9.04
N LEU A 26 7.86 -9.31 -9.87
CA LEU A 26 7.86 -8.23 -10.87
C LEU A 26 7.61 -6.83 -10.31
N THR A 27 7.26 -6.73 -9.03
CA THR A 27 6.92 -5.46 -8.37
C THR A 27 7.52 -5.47 -6.98
N LYS A 28 8.15 -4.36 -6.61
CA LYS A 28 8.84 -4.22 -5.32
C LYS A 28 8.57 -2.86 -4.68
N GLY A 29 8.89 -2.75 -3.40
CA GLY A 29 8.97 -1.46 -2.74
C GLY A 29 9.50 -1.54 -1.32
N LYS A 30 9.88 -0.37 -0.80
CA LYS A 30 10.33 -0.16 0.59
C LYS A 30 10.16 1.28 1.02
N TYR A 31 10.16 1.49 2.32
CA TYR A 31 10.42 2.78 2.92
C TYR A 31 11.92 3.08 2.88
N ILE A 32 12.27 4.32 2.50
CA ILE A 32 13.60 4.88 2.69
C ILE A 32 13.73 5.38 4.13
N ASN A 33 12.65 5.95 4.67
CA ASN A 33 12.54 6.42 6.04
C ASN A 33 11.06 6.40 6.49
N GLN A 34 10.76 7.01 7.64
CA GLN A 34 9.41 7.00 8.23
C GLN A 34 8.34 7.65 7.33
N LEU A 35 8.74 8.45 6.32
CA LEU A 35 7.82 9.14 5.42
C LEU A 35 8.03 8.74 3.96
N HIS A 36 9.27 8.73 3.47
CA HIS A 36 9.58 8.54 2.06
C HIS A 36 9.68 7.06 1.70
N ALA A 37 9.14 6.69 0.55
CA ALA A 37 9.13 5.34 0.03
C ALA A 37 9.42 5.32 -1.46
N ILE A 38 9.87 4.17 -1.93
CA ILE A 38 10.16 3.86 -3.33
C ILE A 38 9.49 2.55 -3.71
N TYR A 39 9.14 2.44 -4.98
CA TYR A 39 8.60 1.22 -5.58
C TYR A 39 9.11 1.05 -7.00
N SER A 40 9.17 -0.18 -7.48
CA SER A 40 9.63 -0.48 -8.85
C SER A 40 8.80 -1.58 -9.49
N GLY A 41 8.94 -1.71 -10.80
CA GLY A 41 8.19 -2.65 -11.64
C GLY A 41 7.15 -1.98 -12.54
N GLU A 42 6.99 -2.52 -13.74
CA GLU A 42 6.02 -2.00 -14.74
C GLU A 42 4.57 -2.15 -14.24
N HIS A 43 4.28 -3.23 -13.54
CA HIS A 43 2.95 -3.57 -13.04
C HIS A 43 2.65 -2.99 -11.65
N ALA A 44 3.47 -2.07 -11.14
CA ALA A 44 3.34 -1.54 -9.79
C ALA A 44 2.30 -0.41 -9.72
N MET A 45 1.27 -0.58 -8.90
CA MET A 45 0.26 0.45 -8.59
C MET A 45 0.40 0.88 -7.12
N PRO A 46 0.74 2.14 -6.80
CA PRO A 46 0.83 2.60 -5.42
C PRO A 46 -0.55 2.93 -4.84
N LEU A 47 -0.80 2.49 -3.61
CA LEU A 47 -2.04 2.75 -2.87
C LEU A 47 -1.77 3.29 -1.46
N GLY A 48 -2.77 3.98 -0.92
CA GLY A 48 -2.79 4.47 0.44
C GLY A 48 -4.02 3.99 1.21
N PHE A 49 -3.86 3.73 2.50
CA PHE A 49 -4.97 3.70 3.47
C PHE A 49 -5.03 5.00 4.26
N ALA A 50 -6.23 5.54 4.44
CA ALA A 50 -6.49 6.60 5.40
C ALA A 50 -6.48 5.98 6.81
N ASN A 51 -5.36 6.12 7.53
CA ASN A 51 -5.15 5.47 8.83
C ASN A 51 -6.27 5.79 9.84
N SER A 52 -6.80 7.02 9.83
CA SER A 52 -7.91 7.41 10.71
C SER A 52 -9.18 6.58 10.45
N SER A 53 -9.54 6.35 9.19
CA SER A 53 -10.70 5.52 8.83
C SER A 53 -10.49 4.05 9.22
N LEU A 54 -9.27 3.53 9.08
CA LEU A 54 -8.93 2.17 9.48
C LEU A 54 -9.00 1.99 11.00
N ILE A 55 -8.43 2.92 11.77
CA ILE A 55 -8.46 2.89 13.24
C ILE A 55 -9.90 2.89 13.73
N LYS A 56 -10.75 3.76 13.18
CA LYS A 56 -12.18 3.82 13.51
C LYS A 56 -12.88 2.48 13.21
N ALA A 57 -12.66 1.92 12.02
CA ALA A 57 -13.26 0.65 11.63
C ALA A 57 -12.82 -0.52 12.53
N ILE A 58 -11.55 -0.53 12.97
CA ILE A 58 -11.04 -1.52 13.94
C ILE A 58 -11.72 -1.36 15.30
N GLN A 59 -11.84 -0.12 15.81
CA GLN A 59 -12.49 0.15 17.10
C GLN A 59 -13.98 -0.25 17.11
N ASN A 60 -14.63 -0.17 15.96
CA ASN A 60 -16.04 -0.49 15.77
C ASN A 60 -16.26 -1.89 15.19
N GLN A 61 -15.27 -2.79 15.27
CA GLN A 61 -15.40 -4.15 14.74
C GLN A 61 -16.64 -4.85 15.35
N PRO A 62 -17.65 -5.20 14.55
CA PRO A 62 -18.87 -5.82 15.06
C PRO A 62 -18.62 -7.28 15.42
N LYS A 63 -19.44 -7.83 16.32
CA LYS A 63 -19.40 -9.25 16.67
C LYS A 63 -19.79 -10.15 15.48
N GLU A 64 -20.78 -9.74 14.70
CA GLU A 64 -21.36 -10.49 13.58
C GLU A 64 -21.76 -9.51 12.47
N GLY A 65 -21.87 -10.00 11.23
CA GLY A 65 -22.27 -9.20 10.06
C GLY A 65 -21.11 -8.52 9.34
N LEU A 66 -21.43 -7.50 8.53
CA LEU A 66 -20.44 -6.73 7.77
C LEU A 66 -19.71 -5.74 8.68
N GLY A 67 -18.39 -5.67 8.55
CA GLY A 67 -17.56 -4.69 9.25
C GLY A 67 -17.73 -3.27 8.71
N GLU A 68 -17.27 -2.28 9.48
CA GLU A 68 -17.22 -0.88 9.03
C GLU A 68 -16.20 -0.73 7.89
N THR A 69 -16.59 0.01 6.86
CA THR A 69 -15.72 0.31 5.71
C THR A 69 -14.62 1.30 6.10
N PHE A 70 -13.42 1.14 5.55
CA PHE A 70 -12.35 2.13 5.61
C PHE A 70 -11.93 2.56 4.21
N THR A 71 -11.22 3.69 4.11
CA THR A 71 -10.86 4.27 2.82
C THR A 71 -9.47 3.83 2.38
N ALA A 72 -9.43 3.13 1.24
CA ALA A 72 -8.24 2.95 0.43
C ALA A 72 -8.32 3.86 -0.81
N PHE A 73 -7.19 4.36 -1.28
CA PHE A 73 -7.12 5.26 -2.43
C PHE A 73 -5.87 5.00 -3.27
N ILE A 74 -5.96 5.30 -4.56
CA ILE A 74 -4.80 5.27 -5.48
C ILE A 74 -3.93 6.48 -5.19
N ILE A 75 -2.63 6.28 -5.05
CA ILE A 75 -1.68 7.39 -4.90
C ILE A 75 -1.37 7.94 -6.31
N PRO A 76 -1.38 9.27 -6.51
CA PRO A 76 -1.06 9.88 -7.79
C PRO A 76 0.33 9.44 -8.30
N ARG A 77 0.48 9.42 -9.63
CA ARG A 77 1.76 9.08 -10.28
C ARG A 77 2.90 9.98 -9.83
N GLU A 78 2.60 11.26 -9.60
CA GLU A 78 3.53 12.23 -9.04
C GLU A 78 3.28 12.36 -7.54
N CYS A 79 4.15 11.74 -6.73
CA CYS A 79 4.09 11.84 -5.28
C CYS A 79 5.49 12.03 -4.71
N ALA A 80 5.77 13.21 -4.14
CA ALA A 80 7.09 13.54 -3.59
C ALA A 80 7.58 12.58 -2.50
N THR A 81 6.66 11.87 -1.83
CA THR A 81 7.01 10.93 -0.75
C THR A 81 6.88 9.46 -1.16
N PHE A 82 6.45 9.17 -2.40
CA PHE A 82 6.34 7.80 -2.89
C PHE A 82 6.69 7.74 -4.37
N VAL A 83 7.96 7.48 -4.66
CA VAL A 83 8.55 7.67 -5.98
C VAL A 83 8.77 6.32 -6.66
N LYS A 84 8.54 6.25 -7.97
CA LYS A 84 8.88 5.08 -8.77
C LYS A 84 10.38 5.10 -9.08
N GLU A 85 11.07 3.98 -8.84
CA GLU A 85 12.40 3.71 -9.35
C GLU A 85 12.31 2.86 -10.63
N ASP A 86 13.18 3.15 -11.59
CA ASP A 86 13.28 2.46 -12.87
C ASP A 86 13.86 1.03 -12.72
#